data_AF-A0A383D219-F1
#
_entry.id   AF-A0A383D219-F1
#
_cell.length_a   1.000
_cell.length_b   1.000
_cell.length_c   1.000
_cell.angle_alpha   90.00
_cell.angle_beta   90.00
_cell.angle_gamma   90.00
#
_symmetry.space_group_name_H-M   'P 1'
#
loop_
_entity.id
_entity.type
_entity.pdbx_description
1 polymer ?
#
loop_
_entity_poly.entity_id
_entity_poly.type
_entity_poly.pdbx_seq_one_letter_code
_entity_poly.pdbx_strand_id
1 'polypeptide(L)' 'MSTVPNKFSFGRNETFNLRYSWIPKGIDVCLENHHIFNEDSAT' A
#
# COMPACT_ATOMS: atom_id res chain seq x y z
N MET A 1 1.71 25.73 -14.31
CA MET A 1 1.36 24.32 -14.03
C MET A 1 2.57 23.64 -13.39
N SER A 2 2.45 23.11 -12.17
CA SER A 2 3.54 22.36 -11.50
C SER A 2 3.22 20.87 -11.57
N THR A 3 3.93 20.14 -12.42
CA THR A 3 3.91 18.66 -12.43
C THR A 3 4.86 18.20 -11.34
N VAL A 4 4.36 17.80 -10.17
CA VAL A 4 5.20 17.28 -9.07
C VAL A 4 5.83 15.95 -9.52
N PRO A 5 7.12 15.90 -9.90
CA PRO A 5 7.73 14.68 -10.40
C PRO A 5 8.47 14.06 -9.22
N ASN A 6 7.74 13.54 -8.23
CA ASN A 6 8.38 13.20 -6.95
C ASN A 6 7.75 12.00 -6.23
N LYS A 7 7.45 10.93 -6.98
CA LYS A 7 7.09 9.62 -6.39
C LYS A 7 7.83 8.49 -7.08
N PHE A 8 9.15 8.62 -7.17
CA PHE A 8 10.00 7.45 -7.38
C PHE A 8 10.29 6.84 -6.00
N SER A 9 9.81 5.62 -5.76
CA SER A 9 10.07 4.88 -4.52
C SER A 9 10.76 3.57 -4.85
N PHE A 10 11.92 3.34 -4.23
CA PHE A 10 12.70 2.12 -4.38
C PHE A 10 12.58 1.26 -3.12
N GLY A 11 12.63 -0.07 -3.27
CA GLY A 11 12.75 -1.02 -2.15
C GLY A 11 11.55 -1.14 -1.21
N ARG A 12 10.47 -0.35 -1.39
CA ARG A 12 9.27 -0.38 -0.52
C ARG A 12 8.52 -1.71 -0.53
N ASN A 13 8.70 -2.49 -1.59
CA ASN A 13 8.10 -3.80 -1.71
C ASN A 13 9.02 -4.91 -1.16
N GLU A 14 10.21 -4.59 -0.66
CA GLU A 14 11.13 -5.57 -0.06
C GLU A 14 11.27 -6.86 -0.88
N THR A 15 11.41 -6.74 -2.21
CA THR A 15 11.46 -7.83 -3.20
C THR A 15 10.17 -8.67 -3.37
N PHE A 16 9.09 -8.38 -2.64
CA PHE A 16 7.78 -8.96 -2.91
C PHE A 16 7.23 -8.46 -4.26
N ASN A 17 7.02 -9.41 -5.17
CA ASN A 17 6.25 -9.17 -6.39
C ASN A 17 4.77 -8.94 -6.04
N LEU A 18 4.09 -8.13 -6.85
CA LEU A 18 2.66 -7.87 -6.67
C LEU A 18 1.88 -9.20 -6.75
N ARG A 19 1.14 -9.52 -5.69
CA ARG A 19 0.26 -10.68 -5.64
C ARG A 19 -1.16 -10.22 -5.94
N TYR A 20 -1.82 -10.84 -6.93
CA TYR A 20 -3.19 -10.48 -7.32
C TYR A 20 -4.16 -10.50 -6.12
N SER A 21 -3.99 -11.45 -5.20
CA SER A 21 -4.81 -11.57 -3.99
C SER A 21 -4.65 -10.43 -2.99
N TRP A 22 -3.60 -9.60 -3.08
CA TRP A 22 -3.39 -8.45 -2.18
C TRP A 22 -4.27 -7.26 -2.53
N ILE A 23 -4.59 -7.07 -3.80
CA ILE A 23 -5.41 -5.94 -4.26
C ILE A 23 -6.82 -5.98 -3.64
N PRO A 24 -7.63 -7.03 -3.83
CA PRO A 24 -9.00 -7.03 -3.31
C PRO A 24 -9.03 -7.07 -1.78
N LYS A 25 -8.13 -7.82 -1.14
CA LYS A 25 -8.03 -7.88 0.33
C LYS A 25 -7.65 -6.53 0.93
N GLY A 26 -6.68 -5.85 0.33
CA GLY A 26 -6.23 -4.55 0.78
C GLY A 26 -7.28 -3.47 0.59
N ILE A 27 -8.01 -3.49 -0.55
CA ILE A 27 -9.06 -2.51 -0.83
C ILE A 27 -10.23 -2.66 0.16
N ASP A 28 -10.74 -3.88 0.32
CA ASP A 28 -11.88 -4.17 1.19
C ASP A 28 -11.65 -3.66 2.61
N VAL A 29 -10.50 -4.03 3.20
CA VAL A 29 -10.16 -3.62 4.57
C VAL A 29 -9.78 -2.14 4.66
N CYS A 30 -9.16 -1.56 3.64
CA CYS A 30 -8.81 -0.14 3.64
C CYS A 30 -10.03 0.78 3.54
N LEU A 31 -11.11 0.33 2.89
CA LEU A 31 -12.37 1.08 2.82
C LEU A 31 -13.08 1.13 4.19
N GLU A 32 -12.96 0.08 4.99
CA GLU A 32 -13.52 0.01 6.33
C GLU A 32 -12.64 0.71 7.38
N ASN A 33 -11.31 0.56 7.25
CA ASN A 33 -10.34 1.12 8.18
C ASN A 33 -9.15 1.73 7.44
N HIS A 34 -9.15 3.06 7.32
CA HIS A 34 -8.07 3.81 6.68
C HIS A 34 -6.73 3.74 7.43
N HIS A 35 -6.74 3.30 8.70
CA HIS A 35 -5.55 3.16 9.53
C HIS A 35 -4.97 1.75 9.56
N ILE A 36 -5.56 0.78 8.83
CA ILE A 36 -5.20 -0.64 8.88
C ILE A 36 -3.70 -0.92 8.70
N PHE A 37 -3.01 -0.15 7.85
CA PHE A 37 -1.58 -0.33 7.58
C PHE A 37 -0.65 0.23 8.67
N ASN A 38 -1.20 0.85 9.71
CA ASN A 38 -0.45 1.42 10.84
C ASN A 38 -0.87 0.81 12.19
N GLU A 39 -1.76 -0.19 12.21
CA GLU A 39 -2.15 -0.86 13.45
C GLU A 39 -1.12 -1.88 13.90
N ASP A 40 -0.93 -2.03 15.21
CA ASP A 40 0.03 -3.00 15.77
C ASP A 40 -0.32 -4.46 15.38
N SER A 41 -1.61 -4.75 15.18
CA SER A 41 -2.09 -6.05 14.70
C SER A 41 -1.79 -6.36 13.24
N ALA A 42 -1.27 -5.38 12.47
CA ALA A 42 -0.91 -5.54 11.06
C ALA A 42 0.53 -6.06 10.83
N THR A 43 1.20 -6.52 11.88
CA THR A 43 2.53 -7.15 11.86
C THR A 43 2.44 -8.66 11.62
#